data_AF-A0A7C9AXU2-F1
#
_entry.id   AF-A0A7C9AXU2-F1
#
_cell.length_a   1.000
_cell.length_b   1.000
_cell.length_c   1.000
_cell.angle_alpha   90.00
_cell.angle_beta   90.00
_cell.angle_gamma   90.00
#
_symmetry.space_group_name_H-M   'P 1'
#
loop_
_entity.id
_entity.type
_entity.pdbx_description
1 polymer ?
#
loop_
_entity_poly.entity_id
_entity_poly.type
_entity_poly.pdbx_seq_one_letter_code
_entity_poly.pdbx_strand_id
1 'polypeptide(L)'
;EKIGQLLFEKFWWLIDCVDSNRKTALQVSELADVLWAKKLLSRWINVPYAIKRPDFDWINASKRGHSSALIAFINHYPNFLRICYERKDTPLHHIELKSLKEYQDFLVSPLIKNMLNMCDHDDATPLHRALEREDILLAELLLTADG
;
A
#
# COMPACT_ATOMS: atom_id res chain seq x y z
N GLU A 1 -24.46 8.82 4.86
CA GLU A 1 -23.55 8.56 6.01
C GLU A 1 -22.86 7.19 5.94
N LYS A 2 -23.61 6.08 5.89
CA LYS A 2 -23.07 4.70 5.84
C LYS A 2 -22.14 4.40 4.65
N ILE A 3 -22.49 4.87 3.44
CA ILE A 3 -21.63 4.77 2.25
C ILE A 3 -20.37 5.62 2.39
N GLY A 4 -20.48 6.80 3.02
CA GLY A 4 -19.34 7.64 3.37
C GLY A 4 -18.37 6.86 4.22
N GLN A 5 -18.80 6.34 5.36
CA GLN A 5 -17.97 5.51 6.25
C GLN A 5 -17.29 4.33 5.54
N LEU A 6 -18.03 3.60 4.68
CA LEU A 6 -17.46 2.50 3.88
C LEU A 6 -16.38 2.97 2.89
N LEU A 7 -16.56 4.15 2.27
CA LEU A 7 -15.54 4.77 1.43
C LEU A 7 -14.31 5.18 2.25
N PHE A 8 -14.49 5.66 3.49
CA PHE A 8 -13.37 5.95 4.39
C PHE A 8 -12.60 4.68 4.77
N GLU A 9 -13.29 3.63 5.21
CA GLU A 9 -12.64 2.37 5.61
C GLU A 9 -11.83 1.75 4.47
N LYS A 10 -12.36 1.81 3.25
CA LYS A 10 -11.75 1.16 2.09
C LYS A 10 -10.80 2.05 1.29
N PHE A 11 -10.96 3.36 1.35
CA PHE A 11 -10.27 4.33 0.50
C PHE A 11 -9.80 5.57 1.27
N TRP A 12 -9.41 5.40 2.53
CA TRP A 12 -9.01 6.52 3.40
C TRP A 12 -7.92 7.41 2.78
N TRP A 13 -7.06 6.89 1.90
CA TRP A 13 -6.02 7.68 1.23
C TRP A 13 -6.58 8.75 0.28
N LEU A 14 -7.81 8.58 -0.24
CA LEU A 14 -8.46 9.57 -1.12
C LEU A 14 -8.78 10.88 -0.39
N ILE A 15 -8.76 10.88 0.95
CA ILE A 15 -9.01 12.07 1.78
C ILE A 15 -7.90 13.10 1.59
N ASP A 16 -6.67 12.62 1.44
CA ASP A 16 -5.47 13.45 1.30
C ASP A 16 -5.17 13.75 -0.19
N CYS A 17 -5.86 13.09 -1.12
CA CYS A 17 -5.80 13.43 -2.53
C CYS A 17 -6.40 14.81 -2.80
N VAL A 18 -5.86 15.49 -3.81
CA VAL A 18 -6.35 16.79 -4.27
C VAL A 18 -6.96 16.69 -5.67
N ASP A 19 -8.00 17.48 -5.92
CA ASP A 19 -8.60 17.63 -7.25
C ASP A 19 -7.72 18.48 -8.19
N SER A 20 -8.20 18.73 -9.41
CA SER A 20 -7.51 19.58 -10.41
C SER A 20 -7.28 21.02 -9.95
N ASN A 21 -8.00 21.48 -8.92
CA ASN A 21 -7.85 22.80 -8.30
C ASN A 21 -6.96 22.76 -7.06
N ARG A 22 -6.26 21.64 -6.81
CA ARG A 22 -5.43 21.38 -5.62
C ARG A 22 -6.22 21.40 -4.30
N LYS A 23 -7.51 21.04 -4.33
CA LYS A 23 -8.37 20.99 -3.14
C LYS A 23 -8.56 19.58 -2.64
N THR A 24 -8.43 19.37 -1.32
CA THR A 24 -8.74 18.08 -0.68
C THR A 24 -10.24 17.84 -0.60
N ALA A 25 -10.65 16.60 -0.32
CA ALA A 25 -12.04 16.26 -0.08
C ALA A 25 -12.68 17.11 1.04
N LEU A 26 -11.92 17.46 2.09
CA LEU A 26 -12.39 18.35 3.16
C LEU A 26 -12.65 19.76 2.62
N GLN A 27 -11.70 20.36 1.90
CA GLN A 27 -11.84 21.72 1.36
C GLN A 27 -13.00 21.82 0.37
N VAL A 28 -13.20 20.79 -0.46
CA VAL A 28 -14.36 20.72 -1.37
C VAL A 28 -15.65 20.65 -0.56
N SER A 29 -15.71 19.82 0.48
CA SER A 29 -16.90 19.72 1.34
C SER A 29 -17.19 21.01 2.11
N GLU A 30 -16.16 21.75 2.50
CA GLU A 30 -16.25 23.06 3.16
C GLU A 30 -16.90 24.10 2.25
N LEU A 31 -16.43 24.19 1.00
CA LEU A 31 -16.94 25.10 -0.03
C LEU A 31 -18.36 24.76 -0.48
N ALA A 32 -18.68 23.48 -0.60
CA ALA A 32 -20.01 22.99 -1.02
C ALA A 32 -21.03 22.94 0.13
N ASP A 33 -20.63 23.35 1.33
CA ASP A 33 -21.42 23.32 2.56
C ASP A 33 -22.05 21.96 2.94
N VAL A 34 -21.34 20.86 2.65
CA VAL A 34 -21.84 19.50 2.90
C VAL A 34 -21.56 19.08 4.35
N LEU A 35 -22.42 19.47 5.28
CA LEU A 35 -22.22 19.32 6.73
C LEU A 35 -21.82 17.91 7.20
N TRP A 36 -22.46 16.87 6.67
CA TRP A 36 -22.15 15.49 7.07
C TRP A 36 -20.75 15.07 6.60
N ALA A 37 -20.33 15.50 5.42
CA ALA A 37 -19.00 15.22 4.87
C ALA A 37 -17.94 16.00 5.65
N LYS A 38 -18.17 17.28 5.95
CA LYS A 38 -17.30 18.09 6.82
C LYS A 38 -17.07 17.39 8.17
N LYS A 39 -18.16 17.03 8.88
CA LYS A 39 -18.07 16.35 10.19
C LYS A 39 -17.28 15.04 10.12
N LEU A 40 -17.53 14.24 9.09
CA LEU A 40 -16.87 12.95 8.89
C LEU A 40 -15.36 13.12 8.58
N LEU A 41 -15.02 14.04 7.68
CA LEU A 41 -13.65 14.35 7.26
C LEU A 41 -12.83 14.99 8.39
N SER A 42 -13.39 15.97 9.10
CA SER A 42 -12.73 16.58 10.26
C SER A 42 -12.49 15.58 11.39
N ARG A 43 -13.40 14.64 11.62
CA ARG A 43 -13.20 13.57 12.61
C ARG A 43 -12.04 12.67 12.22
N TRP A 44 -11.92 12.32 10.93
CA TRP A 44 -10.84 11.49 10.42
C TRP A 44 -9.46 12.15 10.50
N ILE A 45 -9.34 13.41 10.09
CA ILE A 45 -8.06 14.14 10.12
C ILE A 45 -7.49 14.17 11.54
N ASN A 46 -8.36 14.32 12.54
CA ASN A 46 -8.00 14.33 13.95
C ASN A 46 -7.78 12.94 14.58
N VAL A 47 -7.97 11.84 13.84
CA VAL A 47 -7.62 10.50 14.33
C VAL A 47 -6.08 10.41 14.46
N PRO A 48 -5.54 10.04 15.63
CA PRO A 48 -4.10 9.82 15.80
C PRO A 48 -3.56 8.85 14.75
N TYR A 49 -2.37 9.12 14.20
CA TYR A 49 -1.77 8.31 13.14
C TYR A 49 -1.63 6.82 13.50
N ALA A 50 -1.41 6.51 14.78
CA ALA A 50 -1.36 5.15 15.30
C ALA A 50 -2.71 4.39 15.23
N ILE A 51 -3.82 5.12 15.11
CA ILE A 51 -5.21 4.62 14.94
C ILE A 51 -5.64 4.71 13.47
N LYS A 52 -5.03 5.59 12.65
CA LYS A 52 -5.09 5.59 11.19
C LYS A 52 -4.34 4.40 10.56
N ARG A 53 -4.28 3.26 11.25
CA ARG A 53 -3.83 2.02 10.63
C ARG A 53 -4.90 1.70 9.59
N PRO A 54 -4.56 1.70 8.31
CA PRO A 54 -5.42 1.03 7.36
C PRO A 54 -5.50 -0.42 7.84
N ASP A 55 -6.71 -0.94 7.99
CA ASP A 55 -6.96 -2.37 7.87
C ASP A 55 -6.75 -2.82 6.39
N PHE A 56 -5.77 -2.21 5.70
CA PHE A 56 -5.35 -2.62 4.37
C PHE A 56 -4.47 -3.85 4.57
N ASP A 57 -5.13 -4.99 4.42
CA ASP A 57 -4.52 -6.31 4.41
C ASP A 57 -3.64 -6.47 3.16
N TRP A 58 -2.47 -5.83 3.20
CA TRP A 58 -1.50 -5.84 2.11
C TRP A 58 -0.96 -7.25 1.85
N ILE A 59 -1.00 -8.15 2.84
CA ILE A 59 -0.61 -9.56 2.67
C ILE A 59 -1.59 -10.24 1.72
N ASN A 60 -2.90 -10.15 1.99
CA ASN A 60 -3.92 -10.73 1.11
C ASN A 60 -3.99 -10.01 -0.25
N ALA A 61 -3.75 -8.70 -0.29
CA ALA A 61 -3.63 -7.97 -1.56
C ALA A 61 -2.45 -8.47 -2.40
N SER A 62 -1.29 -8.75 -1.78
CA SER A 62 -0.12 -9.35 -2.42
C SER A 62 -0.41 -10.73 -2.99
N LYS A 63 -0.99 -11.62 -2.18
CA LYS A 63 -1.35 -12.99 -2.60
C LYS A 63 -2.39 -13.03 -3.73
N ARG A 64 -3.18 -11.97 -3.87
CA ARG A 64 -4.17 -11.83 -4.96
C ARG A 64 -3.64 -11.08 -6.18
N GLY A 65 -2.37 -10.67 -6.17
CA GLY A 65 -1.76 -9.94 -7.27
C GLY A 65 -2.34 -8.53 -7.48
N HIS A 66 -2.88 -7.90 -6.44
CA HIS A 66 -3.43 -6.54 -6.52
C HIS A 66 -2.31 -5.47 -6.51
N SER A 67 -1.33 -5.60 -7.42
CA SER A 67 -0.12 -4.77 -7.47
C SER A 67 -0.41 -3.27 -7.55
N SER A 68 -1.38 -2.85 -8.36
CA SER A 68 -1.73 -1.41 -8.47
C SER A 68 -2.29 -0.85 -7.16
N ALA A 69 -3.08 -1.63 -6.42
CA ALA A 69 -3.60 -1.22 -5.12
C ALA A 69 -2.48 -1.15 -4.08
N LEU A 70 -1.55 -2.10 -4.10
CA LEU A 70 -0.35 -2.09 -3.27
C LEU A 70 0.54 -0.87 -3.56
N ILE A 71 0.85 -0.59 -4.82
CA ILE A 71 1.66 0.57 -5.21
C ILE A 71 1.00 1.87 -4.73
N ALA A 72 -0.30 2.04 -4.97
CA ALA A 72 -1.05 3.20 -4.50
C ALA A 72 -0.98 3.31 -2.97
N PHE A 73 -1.21 2.20 -2.27
CA PHE A 73 -1.15 2.15 -0.81
C PHE A 73 0.23 2.58 -0.28
N ILE A 74 1.31 2.01 -0.83
CA ILE A 74 2.68 2.26 -0.41
C ILE A 74 3.09 3.71 -0.66
N ASN A 75 2.74 4.25 -1.83
CA ASN A 75 3.06 5.63 -2.19
C ASN A 75 2.33 6.66 -1.31
N HIS A 76 1.14 6.32 -0.81
CA HIS A 76 0.34 7.21 0.05
C HIS A 76 0.49 6.91 1.54
N TYR A 77 1.27 5.89 1.92
CA TYR A 77 1.52 5.54 3.31
C TYR A 77 3.03 5.63 3.63
N PRO A 78 3.58 6.83 3.86
CA PRO A 78 5.03 7.06 3.95
C PRO A 78 5.73 6.29 5.10
N ASN A 79 4.99 5.87 6.12
CA ASN A 79 5.51 5.03 7.21
C ASN A 79 5.44 3.52 6.91
N PHE A 80 5.03 3.11 5.71
CA PHE A 80 4.87 1.70 5.36
C PHE A 80 6.18 0.92 5.48
N LEU A 81 7.30 1.52 5.06
CA LEU A 81 8.61 0.89 5.19
C LEU A 81 8.96 0.61 6.67
N ARG A 82 8.61 1.53 7.59
CA ARG A 82 8.78 1.29 9.03
C ARG A 82 7.93 0.13 9.52
N ILE A 83 6.68 0.01 9.06
CA ILE A 83 5.83 -1.14 9.39
C ILE A 83 6.46 -2.44 8.90
N CYS A 84 7.05 -2.45 7.70
CA CYS A 84 7.71 -3.63 7.17
C CYS A 84 8.90 -4.06 8.05
N TYR A 85 9.71 -3.10 8.50
CA TYR A 85 10.81 -3.36 9.44
C TYR A 85 10.31 -3.90 10.79
N GLU A 86 9.31 -3.24 11.38
CA GLU A 86 8.75 -3.64 12.68
C GLU A 86 8.11 -5.04 12.64
N ARG A 87 7.46 -5.37 11.53
CA ARG A 87 6.80 -6.67 11.36
C ARG A 87 7.73 -7.77 10.86
N LYS A 88 8.94 -7.42 10.42
CA LYS A 88 9.81 -8.31 9.63
C LYS A 88 9.00 -9.01 8.54
N ASP A 89 8.39 -8.21 7.67
CA ASP A 89 7.59 -8.73 6.56
C ASP A 89 7.39 -7.63 5.50
N THR A 90 7.25 -7.99 4.23
CA THR A 90 7.12 -7.04 3.12
C THR A 90 6.16 -7.58 2.06
N PRO A 91 5.57 -6.71 1.22
CA PRO A 91 4.78 -7.18 0.09
C PRO A 91 5.50 -8.18 -0.82
N LEU A 92 6.83 -8.05 -0.97
CA LEU A 92 7.65 -8.93 -1.81
C LEU A 92 7.72 -10.37 -1.28
N HIS A 93 7.56 -10.59 0.02
CA HIS A 93 7.47 -11.95 0.57
C HIS A 93 6.21 -12.69 0.13
N HIS A 94 5.14 -11.98 -0.27
CA HIS A 94 3.81 -12.57 -0.53
C HIS A 94 3.26 -12.32 -1.93
N ILE A 95 3.90 -11.46 -2.73
CA ILE A 95 3.35 -11.02 -4.02
C ILE A 95 3.28 -12.19 -5.00
N GLU A 96 2.14 -12.33 -5.65
CA GLU A 96 1.89 -13.32 -6.69
C GLU A 96 1.26 -12.62 -7.91
N LEU A 97 2.02 -12.51 -9.00
CA LEU A 97 1.62 -11.84 -10.24
C LEU A 97 1.69 -12.82 -11.41
N LYS A 98 0.95 -12.50 -12.48
CA LYS A 98 0.70 -13.45 -13.58
C LYS A 98 1.70 -13.32 -14.72
N SER A 99 2.51 -12.27 -14.74
CA SER A 99 3.44 -12.02 -15.83
C SER A 99 4.69 -11.28 -15.37
N LEU A 100 5.77 -11.47 -16.13
CA LEU A 100 7.03 -10.75 -15.92
C LEU A 100 6.82 -9.22 -15.95
N LYS A 101 5.95 -8.73 -16.83
CA LYS A 101 5.65 -7.30 -16.94
C LYS A 101 5.00 -6.76 -15.66
N GLU A 102 4.04 -7.48 -15.09
CA GLU A 102 3.40 -7.07 -13.83
C GLU A 102 4.43 -6.99 -12.69
N TYR A 103 5.37 -7.93 -12.62
CA TYR A 103 6.47 -7.87 -11.65
C TYR A 103 7.41 -6.70 -11.90
N GLN A 104 7.81 -6.46 -13.16
CA GLN A 104 8.65 -5.32 -13.53
C GLN A 104 7.98 -4.00 -13.11
N ASP A 105 6.71 -3.81 -13.46
CA ASP A 105 5.93 -2.62 -13.10
C ASP A 105 5.84 -2.44 -11.57
N PHE A 106 5.75 -3.54 -10.82
CA PHE A 106 5.75 -3.51 -9.35
C PHE A 106 7.10 -3.11 -8.75
N LEU A 107 8.20 -3.64 -9.30
CA LEU A 107 9.57 -3.40 -8.82
C LEU A 107 10.15 -2.03 -9.24
N VAL A 108 9.50 -1.30 -10.16
CA VAL A 108 9.91 0.07 -10.55
C VAL A 108 9.84 1.05 -9.37
N SER A 109 8.97 0.81 -8.38
CA SER A 109 8.81 1.70 -7.23
C SER A 109 10.07 1.76 -6.35
N PRO A 110 10.65 2.96 -6.09
CA PRO A 110 11.83 3.09 -5.21
C PRO A 110 11.60 2.56 -3.79
N LEU A 111 10.38 2.66 -3.28
CA LEU A 111 10.03 2.14 -1.96
C LEU A 111 10.06 0.61 -1.92
N ILE A 112 9.64 -0.05 -3.00
CA ILE A 112 9.70 -1.52 -3.13
C ILE A 112 11.16 -1.98 -3.24
N LYS A 113 12.02 -1.23 -3.94
CA LYS A 113 13.45 -1.56 -4.07
C LYS A 113 14.15 -1.64 -2.71
N ASN A 114 13.78 -0.78 -1.76
CA ASN A 114 14.32 -0.82 -0.39
C ASN A 114 13.96 -2.11 0.38
N MET A 115 13.06 -2.94 -0.16
CA MET A 115 12.54 -4.16 0.47
C MET A 115 13.09 -5.45 -0.16
N LEU A 116 13.88 -5.37 -1.24
CA LEU A 116 14.33 -6.53 -2.04
C LEU A 116 15.03 -7.61 -1.20
N ASN A 117 15.86 -7.17 -0.25
CA ASN A 117 16.69 -8.03 0.58
C ASN A 117 16.28 -8.00 2.06
N MET A 118 15.11 -7.42 2.40
CA MET A 118 14.62 -7.45 3.77
C MET A 118 14.24 -8.88 4.15
N CYS A 119 14.71 -9.38 5.28
CA CYS A 119 14.28 -10.68 5.79
C CYS A 119 12.93 -10.59 6.50
N ASP A 120 12.18 -11.69 6.43
CA ASP A 120 11.00 -11.88 7.25
C ASP A 120 11.31 -12.44 8.66
N HIS A 121 10.29 -12.91 9.37
CA HIS A 121 10.40 -13.46 10.73
C HIS A 121 11.16 -14.78 10.82
N ASP A 122 11.25 -15.53 9.72
CA ASP A 122 12.03 -16.78 9.61
C ASP A 122 13.43 -16.52 9.03
N ASP A 123 13.85 -15.24 9.01
CA ASP A 123 15.08 -14.76 8.38
C ASP A 123 15.16 -15.05 6.85
N ALA A 124 14.02 -15.33 6.21
CA ALA A 124 13.91 -15.58 4.78
C ALA A 124 13.74 -14.26 4.00
N THR A 125 14.49 -14.08 2.92
CA THR A 125 14.32 -12.93 2.00
C THR A 125 13.17 -13.20 1.00
N PRO A 126 12.69 -12.18 0.27
CA PRO A 126 11.73 -12.38 -0.82
C PRO A 126 12.18 -13.42 -1.84
N LEU A 127 13.48 -13.55 -2.11
CA LEU A 127 14.02 -14.58 -3.00
C LEU A 127 13.80 -15.99 -2.43
N HIS A 128 14.01 -16.21 -1.13
CA HIS A 128 13.70 -17.49 -0.50
C HIS A 128 12.22 -17.86 -0.70
N ARG A 129 11.33 -16.91 -0.42
CA ARG A 129 9.87 -17.11 -0.56
C ARG A 129 9.42 -17.30 -2.00
N ALA A 130 10.05 -16.64 -2.96
CA ALA A 130 9.80 -16.86 -4.39
C ALA A 130 10.18 -18.29 -4.79
N LEU A 131 11.35 -18.77 -4.35
CA LEU A 131 11.81 -20.13 -4.63
C LEU A 131 10.95 -21.21 -3.95
N GLU A 132 10.50 -20.98 -2.71
CA GLU A 132 9.56 -21.88 -2.01
C GLU A 132 8.22 -22.04 -2.76
N ARG A 133 7.77 -20.99 -3.45
CA ARG A 133 6.53 -21.00 -4.24
C ARG A 133 6.72 -21.44 -5.69
N GLU A 134 7.95 -21.76 -6.10
CA GLU A 134 8.30 -21.99 -7.51
C GLU A 134 7.96 -20.79 -8.43
N ASP A 135 7.99 -19.57 -7.89
CA ASP A 135 7.76 -18.33 -8.63
C ASP A 135 9.04 -17.91 -9.36
N ILE A 136 9.31 -18.59 -10.47
CA ILE A 136 10.53 -18.41 -11.26
C ILE A 136 10.66 -16.97 -11.79
N LEU A 137 9.53 -16.34 -12.18
CA LEU A 137 9.54 -14.97 -12.72
C LEU A 137 10.00 -13.96 -11.68
N LEU A 138 9.46 -14.06 -10.46
CA LEU A 138 9.90 -13.19 -9.37
C LEU A 138 11.35 -13.49 -8.97
N ALA A 139 11.73 -14.77 -8.88
CA ALA A 139 13.09 -15.16 -8.53
C ALA A 139 14.14 -14.61 -9.52
N GLU A 140 13.91 -14.75 -10.83
CA GLU A 140 14.78 -14.19 -11.87
C GLU A 140 14.90 -12.67 -11.78
N LEU A 141 13.79 -11.97 -11.54
CA LEU A 141 13.80 -10.53 -11.37
C LEU A 141 14.56 -10.10 -10.11
N LEU A 142 14.39 -10.79 -8.99
CA LEU A 142 15.10 -10.46 -7.76
C LEU A 142 16.62 -10.67 -7.89
N LEU A 143 17.05 -11.70 -8.62
CA LEU A 143 18.48 -11.95 -8.88
C LEU A 143 19.12 -10.90 -9.80
N THR A 144 18.32 -10.26 -10.66
CA THR A 144 18.79 -9.23 -11.61
C THR A 144 18.56 -7.80 -11.12
N ALA A 145 17.78 -7.62 -10.05
CA ALA A 145 17.44 -6.31 -9.49
C ALA A 145 18.54 -5.69 -8.60
N ASP A 146 19.54 -6.48 -8.18
CA ASP A 146 20.65 -6.05 -7.29
C ASP A 146 21.94 -5.68 -8.07
N GLY A 147 21.80 -5.27 -9.33
CA GLY A 147 22.90 -4.90 -10.25
C GLY A 147 22.78 -3.49 -10.84
#